data_AF-A0A5N5HXL2-F1
#
_entry.id   AF-A0A5N5HXL2-F1
#
_cell.length_a   1.000
_cell.length_b   1.000
_cell.length_c   1.000
_cell.angle_alpha   90.00
_cell.angle_beta   90.00
_cell.angle_gamma   90.00
#
_symmetry.space_group_name_H-M   'P 1'
#
loop_
_entity.id
_entity.type
_entity.pdbx_description
1 polymer ?
#
loop_
_entity_poly.entity_id
_entity_poly.type
_entity_poly.pdbx_seq_one_letter_code
_entity_poly.pdbx_strand_id
1 'polypeptide(L)'
;MDKINDAVGMILIDQFDNFNEQLPSFDLPTSAISSVEGRKLSDYMATRRCPIASVLETREVIGVELAPKMALFSSRGPNSVTLDINIKPDITAPGVNILAAAPPSKNQADNAISYNMRSGTSTVCSHVAGVAAVLKA
;
A
#
# COMPACT_ATOMS: atom_id res chain seq x y z
N MET A 1 -8.61 1.74 15.40
CA MET A 1 -7.91 0.72 16.21
C MET A 1 -6.76 1.46 16.87
N ASP A 2 -6.81 1.49 18.20
CA ASP A 2 -5.83 1.92 19.21
C ASP A 2 -5.04 3.23 18.99
N LYS A 3 -5.54 4.29 19.64
CA LYS A 3 -4.70 5.41 20.08
C LYS A 3 -3.66 4.86 21.05
N ILE A 4 -2.42 4.72 20.59
CA ILE A 4 -1.29 4.40 21.46
C ILE A 4 -1.02 5.65 22.33
N ASN A 5 -1.50 5.63 23.59
CA ASN A 5 -1.04 6.47 24.70
C ASN A 5 -0.69 7.94 24.35
N ASP A 6 -1.65 8.74 23.87
CA ASP A 6 -1.47 10.18 23.55
C ASP A 6 -0.38 10.52 22.51
N ALA A 7 0.05 9.54 21.69
CA ALA A 7 0.98 9.79 20.60
C ALA A 7 0.38 10.73 19.54
N VAL A 8 1.19 11.68 19.06
CA VAL A 8 0.82 12.66 18.02
C VAL A 8 1.15 12.21 16.59
N GLY A 9 1.87 11.11 16.44
CA GLY A 9 2.29 10.55 15.16
C GLY A 9 3.08 9.25 15.35
N MET A 10 3.30 8.52 14.26
CA MET A 10 3.97 7.22 14.29
C MET A 10 4.98 7.08 13.13
N ILE A 11 6.15 6.52 13.43
CA ILE A 11 7.11 6.09 12.40
C ILE A 11 7.23 4.58 12.49
N LEU A 12 6.86 3.89 11.43
CA LEU A 12 6.96 2.43 11.31
C LEU A 12 8.28 2.06 10.65
N ILE A 13 9.02 1.12 11.23
CA ILE A 13 10.21 0.57 10.61
C ILE A 13 9.82 -0.75 9.98
N ASP A 14 9.76 -0.78 8.65
CA ASP A 14 9.51 -2.00 7.89
C ASP A 14 10.83 -2.74 7.66
N GLN A 15 10.86 -4.01 8.08
CA GLN A 15 12.02 -4.89 7.93
C GLN A 15 12.20 -5.36 6.48
N PHE A 16 11.13 -5.32 5.68
CA PHE A 16 11.09 -5.91 4.35
C PHE A 16 10.94 -4.87 3.23
N ASP A 17 10.96 -3.58 3.56
CA ASP A 17 10.84 -2.46 2.62
C ASP A 17 9.61 -2.54 1.69
N ASN A 18 8.50 -3.09 2.21
CA ASN A 18 7.23 -3.30 1.50
C ASN A 18 6.23 -2.17 1.74
N PHE A 19 6.59 -1.11 2.46
CA PHE A 19 5.74 0.05 2.69
C PHE A 19 5.21 0.72 1.41
N ASN A 20 5.86 0.47 0.27
CA ASN A 20 5.39 0.93 -1.04
C ASN A 20 4.17 0.16 -1.57
N GLU A 21 3.84 -1.02 -1.00
CA GLU A 21 2.78 -1.90 -1.51
C GLU A 21 1.45 -1.71 -0.76
N GLN A 22 1.50 -1.56 0.57
CA GLN A 22 0.33 -1.25 1.37
C GLN A 22 0.72 -0.81 2.78
N LEU A 23 0.33 0.41 3.16
CA LEU A 23 0.30 0.80 4.57
C LEU A 23 -1.13 0.69 5.09
N PRO A 24 -1.34 0.13 6.30
CA PRO A 24 -2.62 0.25 6.97
C PRO A 24 -2.99 1.72 7.11
N SER A 25 -4.28 2.03 7.01
CA SER A 25 -4.77 3.37 7.37
C SER A 25 -4.69 3.53 8.88
N PHE A 26 -3.94 4.53 9.34
CA PHE A 26 -3.85 4.90 10.75
C PHE A 26 -4.59 6.21 11.00
N ASP A 27 -5.17 6.34 12.20
CA ASP A 27 -5.87 7.56 12.63
C ASP A 27 -4.89 8.69 13.04
N LEU A 28 -3.58 8.43 12.98
CA LEU A 28 -2.49 9.36 13.31
C LEU A 28 -1.56 9.55 12.10
N PRO A 29 -0.93 10.73 11.94
CA PRO A 29 0.11 10.94 10.93
C PRO A 29 1.19 9.86 11.03
N THR A 30 1.30 9.05 9.99
CA THR A 30 2.16 7.86 9.99
C THR A 30 3.03 7.83 8.75
N SER A 31 4.32 7.55 8.93
CA SER A 31 5.25 7.27 7.84
C SER A 31 5.94 5.94 8.10
N ALA A 32 6.17 5.15 7.06
CA ALA A 32 6.95 3.93 7.14
C ALA A 32 8.29 4.13 6.45
N ILE A 33 9.34 3.64 7.07
CA ILE A 33 10.73 3.77 6.63
C ILE A 33 11.38 2.38 6.58
N SER A 34 12.45 2.28 5.81
CA SER A 34 13.24 1.05 5.74
C SER A 34 13.97 0.75 7.04
N SER A 35 14.39 -0.51 7.21
CA SER A 35 15.25 -0.91 8.34
C SER A 35 16.56 -0.11 8.42
N VAL A 36 17.12 0.26 7.26
CA VAL A 36 18.35 1.06 7.14
C VAL A 36 18.11 2.48 7.65
N GLU A 37 16.99 3.10 7.26
CA GLU A 37 16.59 4.42 7.75
C GLU A 37 16.20 4.39 9.23
N GLY A 38 15.59 3.30 9.69
CA GLY A 38 15.27 3.07 11.10
C GLY A 38 16.50 3.07 11.99
N ARG A 39 17.63 2.51 11.52
CA ARG A 39 18.91 2.60 12.23
C ARG A 39 19.42 4.04 12.31
N LYS A 40 19.38 4.79 11.21
CA LYS A 40 19.75 6.22 11.18
C LYS A 40 18.88 7.05 12.13
N LEU A 41 17.59 6.73 12.20
CA LEU A 41 16.65 7.37 13.12
C LEU A 41 17.00 7.05 14.59
N SER A 42 17.32 5.79 14.89
CA SER A 42 17.75 5.39 16.23
C SER A 42 19.02 6.12 16.67
N ASP A 43 20.02 6.23 15.79
CA ASP A 43 21.26 6.97 16.05
C ASP A 43 20.99 8.47 16.25
N TYR A 44 20.10 9.06 15.45
CA TYR A 44 19.67 10.45 15.58
C TYR A 44 19.03 10.73 16.95
N MET A 45 18.15 9.83 17.41
CA MET A 45 17.50 9.93 18.72
C MET A 45 18.50 9.79 19.87
N ALA A 46 19.51 8.93 19.74
CA ALA A 46 20.54 8.74 20.76
C ALA A 46 21.53 9.91 20.86
N THR A 47 21.80 10.61 19.75
CA THR A 47 22.84 11.65 19.68
C THR A 47 22.31 13.04 20.07
N ARG A 48 21.01 13.30 19.90
CA ARG A 48 20.41 14.62 20.13
C ARG A 48 19.66 14.66 21.46
N ARG A 49 19.86 15.72 22.24
CA ARG A 49 19.14 15.93 23.52
C ARG A 49 17.64 16.13 23.35
N CYS A 50 17.21 16.73 22.24
CA CYS A 50 15.81 16.99 21.92
C CYS A 50 15.58 16.67 20.43
N PRO A 51 15.39 15.40 20.06
CA PRO A 51 15.12 15.02 18.68
C PRO A 51 13.73 15.53 18.25
N ILE A 52 13.66 16.17 17.09
CA ILE A 52 12.41 16.63 16.46
C ILE A 52 12.31 15.97 15.09
N ALA A 53 11.10 15.57 14.70
CA ALA A 53 10.78 15.03 13.38
C ALA A 53 9.42 15.57 12.91
N SER A 54 9.24 15.66 11.60
CA SER A 54 7.99 16.05 10.97
C SER A 54 7.56 15.01 9.94
N VAL A 55 6.29 14.63 9.96
CA VAL A 55 5.68 13.78 8.94
C VAL A 55 4.97 14.71 7.96
N LEU A 56 5.39 14.68 6.70
CA LEU A 56 4.82 15.51 5.64
C LEU A 56 3.68 14.78 4.92
N GLU A 57 2.91 15.52 4.14
CA GLU A 57 1.88 14.97 3.27
C GLU A 57 2.48 14.02 2.22
N THR A 58 1.78 12.92 1.95
CA THR A 58 2.16 11.95 0.91
C THR A 58 2.15 12.61 -0.47
N ARG A 59 3.22 12.41 -1.22
CA ARG A 59 3.33 12.86 -2.62
C ARG A 59 3.70 11.70 -3.52
N GLU A 60 3.20 11.75 -4.75
CA GLU A 60 3.62 10.85 -5.80
C GLU A 60 5.04 11.19 -6.24
N VAL A 61 5.87 10.16 -6.43
CA VAL A 61 7.20 10.29 -7.00
C VAL A 61 7.21 9.51 -8.32
N ILE A 62 7.42 10.22 -9.43
CA ILE A 62 7.45 9.66 -10.78
C ILE A 62 8.90 9.42 -11.20
N GLY A 63 9.15 8.37 -11.99
CA GLY A 63 10.48 8.09 -12.55
C GLY A 63 11.40 7.28 -11.63
N VAL A 64 10.84 6.65 -10.59
CA VAL A 64 11.54 5.68 -9.74
C VAL A 64 11.34 4.27 -10.29
N GLU A 65 12.41 3.46 -10.28
CA GLU A 65 12.43 2.08 -10.77
C GLU A 65 11.77 1.11 -9.76
N LEU A 66 10.53 1.39 -9.37
CA LEU A 66 9.76 0.55 -8.44
C LEU A 66 8.75 -0.36 -9.16
N ALA A 67 8.48 -0.10 -10.43
CA ALA A 67 7.46 -0.79 -11.21
C ALA A 67 7.97 -1.24 -12.59
N PRO A 68 7.46 -2.37 -13.14
CA PRO A 68 6.51 -3.28 -12.51
C PRO A 68 7.21 -4.33 -11.62
N LYS A 69 6.77 -4.45 -10.36
CA LYS A 69 7.16 -5.51 -9.42
C LYS A 69 5.91 -6.27 -8.97
N MET A 70 6.02 -7.59 -8.84
CA MET A 70 4.95 -8.40 -8.27
C MET A 70 4.77 -8.07 -6.79
N ALA A 71 3.54 -7.72 -6.40
CA ALA A 71 3.19 -7.47 -5.00
C ALA A 71 3.36 -8.73 -4.14
N LEU A 72 3.82 -8.55 -2.91
CA LEU A 72 4.08 -9.63 -1.96
C LEU A 72 2.81 -10.44 -1.64
N PHE A 73 1.67 -9.78 -1.56
CA PHE A 73 0.38 -10.43 -1.28
C PHE A 73 -0.19 -11.20 -2.47
N SER A 74 0.44 -11.14 -3.65
CA SER A 74 -0.04 -11.84 -4.84
C SER A 74 0.15 -13.35 -4.70
N SER A 75 -0.95 -14.11 -4.73
CA SER A 75 -0.89 -15.57 -4.72
C SER A 75 -0.10 -16.11 -5.91
N ARG A 76 0.74 -17.10 -5.65
CA ARG A 76 1.63 -17.72 -6.64
C ARG A 76 1.19 -19.16 -6.87
N GLY A 77 1.36 -19.64 -8.10
CA GLY A 77 1.20 -21.05 -8.42
C GLY A 77 2.32 -21.92 -7.79
N PRO A 78 2.33 -23.23 -8.10
CA PRO A 78 1.48 -23.91 -9.07
C PRO A 78 0.04 -24.13 -8.59
N ASN A 79 -0.84 -24.55 -9.51
CA ASN A 79 -2.21 -24.91 -9.17
C ASN A 79 -2.26 -26.21 -8.34
N SER A 80 -2.76 -26.12 -7.10
CA SER A 80 -2.89 -27.27 -6.21
C SER A 80 -4.14 -28.13 -6.48
N VAL A 81 -5.09 -27.64 -7.28
CA VAL A 81 -6.40 -28.29 -7.49
C VAL A 81 -6.40 -29.17 -8.73
N THR A 82 -5.79 -28.71 -9.83
CA THR A 82 -5.81 -29.43 -11.10
C THR A 82 -4.40 -29.51 -11.66
N LEU A 83 -3.79 -30.70 -11.51
CA LEU A 83 -2.40 -30.96 -11.93
C LEU A 83 -2.19 -30.77 -13.44
N ASP A 84 -3.24 -30.96 -14.25
CA ASP A 84 -3.20 -30.75 -15.71
C ASP A 84 -3.07 -29.26 -16.10
N ILE A 85 -3.47 -28.33 -15.21
CA ILE A 85 -3.35 -26.88 -15.42
C ILE A 85 -2.36 -26.33 -14.40
N ASN A 86 -1.09 -26.64 -14.62
CA ASN A 86 -0.03 -26.41 -13.63
C ASN A 86 0.39 -24.92 -13.50
N ILE A 87 0.17 -24.11 -14.54
CA ILE A 87 0.61 -22.71 -14.59
C ILE A 87 -0.53 -21.76 -14.20
N LYS A 88 -0.39 -21.10 -13.05
CA LYS A 88 -1.24 -20.00 -12.56
C LYS A 88 -0.37 -18.98 -11.80
N PRO A 89 -0.76 -17.69 -11.73
CA PRO A 89 -1.94 -17.07 -12.33
C PRO A 89 -1.82 -16.91 -13.86
N ASP A 90 -2.93 -16.65 -14.56
CA ASP A 90 -2.93 -16.53 -16.03
C ASP A 90 -2.41 -15.18 -16.54
N ILE A 91 -2.73 -14.10 -15.82
CA ILE A 91 -2.42 -12.73 -16.20
C ILE A 91 -2.24 -11.86 -14.96
N THR A 92 -1.38 -10.86 -15.08
CA THR A 92 -1.13 -9.84 -14.05
C THR A 92 -1.53 -8.47 -14.59
N ALA A 93 -2.05 -7.60 -13.72
CA ALA A 93 -2.35 -6.21 -14.04
C ALA A 93 -2.06 -5.31 -12.82
N PRO A 94 -2.12 -3.98 -12.96
CA PRO A 94 -1.94 -3.05 -11.84
C PRO A 94 -2.95 -3.32 -10.72
N GLY A 95 -2.45 -3.50 -9.49
CA GLY A 95 -3.27 -3.85 -8.33
C GLY A 95 -2.78 -3.27 -7.01
N VAL A 96 -1.77 -2.39 -7.03
CA VAL A 96 -1.17 -1.76 -5.85
C VAL A 96 -1.45 -0.26 -5.90
N ASN A 97 -1.92 0.32 -4.79
CA ASN A 97 -2.23 1.74 -4.63
C ASN A 97 -3.14 2.29 -5.75
N ILE A 98 -4.19 1.54 -6.10
CA ILE A 98 -5.16 1.94 -7.13
C ILE A 98 -6.18 2.89 -6.52
N LEU A 99 -6.29 4.10 -7.07
CA LEU A 99 -7.31 5.07 -6.70
C LEU A 99 -8.65 4.71 -7.35
N ALA A 100 -9.68 4.45 -6.54
CA ALA A 100 -11.01 4.09 -7.03
C ALA A 100 -12.11 4.76 -6.19
N ALA A 101 -13.31 4.86 -6.77
CA ALA A 101 -14.48 5.35 -6.04
C ALA A 101 -14.85 4.41 -4.88
N ALA A 102 -15.19 4.99 -3.75
CA ALA A 102 -15.57 4.32 -2.52
C ALA A 102 -16.81 5.01 -1.92
N PRO A 103 -17.66 4.27 -1.20
CA PRO A 103 -18.76 4.89 -0.46
C PRO A 103 -18.19 5.85 0.60
N PRO A 104 -18.91 6.93 0.92
CA PRO A 104 -18.50 7.85 1.95
C PRO A 104 -18.33 7.12 3.28
N SER A 105 -17.22 7.42 3.97
CA SER A 105 -16.98 6.89 5.32
C SER A 105 -17.97 7.54 6.28
N LYS A 106 -18.52 6.77 7.23
CA LYS A 106 -19.45 7.27 8.28
C LYS A 106 -18.87 8.41 9.13
N ASN A 107 -17.56 8.64 9.05
CA ASN A 107 -16.82 9.68 9.78
C ASN A 107 -16.45 10.91 8.92
N GLN A 108 -16.83 10.94 7.63
CA GLN A 108 -16.66 12.12 6.78
C GLN A 108 -18.01 12.82 6.62
N ALA A 109 -18.07 14.08 7.03
CA ALA A 109 -19.25 14.91 6.92
C ALA A 109 -19.69 15.03 5.44
N ASP A 110 -20.97 14.74 5.22
CA ASP A 110 -21.85 15.03 4.08
C ASP A 110 -21.26 15.26 2.67
N ASN A 111 -21.73 14.40 1.75
CA ASN A 111 -21.90 14.67 0.31
C ASN A 111 -20.66 14.90 -0.56
N ALA A 112 -19.77 13.92 -0.64
CA ALA A 112 -18.86 13.79 -1.78
C ALA A 112 -18.64 12.32 -2.16
N ILE A 113 -18.68 12.03 -3.47
CA ILE A 113 -18.14 10.77 -4.01
C ILE A 113 -16.71 10.66 -3.47
N SER A 114 -16.50 9.69 -2.58
CA SER A 114 -15.22 9.54 -1.92
C SER A 114 -14.33 8.66 -2.80
N TYR A 115 -13.07 9.02 -2.95
CA TYR A 115 -12.07 8.14 -3.57
C TYR A 115 -11.19 7.55 -2.49
N ASN A 116 -10.73 6.32 -2.70
CA ASN A 116 -9.83 5.66 -1.77
C ASN A 116 -8.75 4.91 -2.54
N MET A 117 -7.52 4.94 -2.04
CA MET A 117 -6.44 4.10 -2.57
C MET A 117 -6.54 2.71 -1.97
N ARG A 118 -6.55 1.68 -2.83
CA ARG A 118 -6.60 0.28 -2.40
C ARG A 118 -5.61 -0.58 -3.15
N SER A 119 -5.06 -1.56 -2.44
CA SER A 119 -4.20 -2.61 -2.98
C SER A 119 -4.89 -3.96 -2.84
N GLY A 120 -4.75 -4.83 -3.84
CA GLY A 120 -5.30 -6.20 -3.81
C GLY A 120 -5.47 -6.83 -5.20
N THR A 121 -5.63 -8.15 -5.24
CA THR A 121 -5.97 -8.86 -6.49
C THR A 121 -7.40 -8.59 -6.95
N SER A 122 -8.27 -8.08 -6.08
CA SER A 122 -9.63 -7.64 -6.42
C SER A 122 -9.65 -6.44 -7.38
N THR A 123 -8.68 -5.52 -7.29
CA THR A 123 -8.54 -4.39 -8.22
C THR A 123 -7.90 -4.81 -9.55
N VAL A 124 -7.08 -5.88 -9.56
CA VAL A 124 -6.58 -6.51 -10.79
C VAL A 124 -7.74 -7.11 -11.60
N CYS A 125 -8.67 -7.80 -10.94
CA CYS A 125 -9.83 -8.40 -11.58
C CYS A 125 -10.64 -7.38 -12.41
N SER A 126 -10.89 -6.19 -11.87
CA SER A 126 -11.63 -5.14 -12.59
C SER A 126 -10.88 -4.60 -13.82
N HIS A 127 -9.55 -4.46 -13.73
CA HIS A 127 -8.74 -4.02 -14.87
C HIS A 127 -8.77 -5.03 -16.02
N VAL A 128 -8.54 -6.31 -15.70
CA VAL A 128 -8.54 -7.39 -16.71
C VAL A 128 -9.93 -7.55 -17.32
N ALA A 129 -10.99 -7.50 -16.50
CA ALA A 129 -12.37 -7.57 -16.98
C ALA A 129 -12.71 -6.39 -17.92
N GLY A 130 -12.26 -5.18 -17.61
CA GLY A 130 -12.44 -4.01 -18.48
C GLY A 130 -11.75 -4.17 -19.83
N VAL A 131 -10.50 -4.62 -19.85
CA VAL A 131 -9.77 -4.91 -21.10
C VAL A 131 -10.47 -6.01 -21.89
N ALA A 132 -10.87 -7.10 -21.25
CA ALA A 132 -11.56 -8.20 -21.91
C ALA A 132 -12.91 -7.75 -22.53
N ALA A 133 -13.64 -6.85 -21.86
CA ALA A 133 -14.88 -6.28 -22.39
C ALA A 133 -14.63 -5.43 -23.64
N VAL A 134 -13.59 -4.60 -23.65
CA VAL A 134 -13.21 -3.79 -24.83
C VAL A 134 -12.77 -4.68 -25.98
N LEU A 135 -11.99 -5.73 -25.72
CA LEU A 135 -11.53 -6.67 -26.76
C LEU A 135 -12.68 -7.48 -27.39
N LYS A 136 -13.78 -7.66 -26.65
CA LYS A 136 -14.97 -8.37 -27.14
C LYS A 136 -15.91 -7.47 -27.95
N ALA A 137 -15.90 -6.16 -27.67
CA ALA A 137 -16.77 -5.17 -28.30
C ALA A 137 -16.49 -5.02 -29.80
#